data_AF-A0ABD0RWL9-F1
#
_entry.id   AF-A0ABD0RWL9-F1
#
_cell.length_a   1.000
_cell.length_b   1.000
_cell.length_c   1.000
_cell.angle_alpha   90.00
_cell.angle_beta   90.00
_cell.angle_gamma   90.00
#
_symmetry.space_group_name_H-M   'P 1'
#
loop_
_entity.id
_entity.type
_entity.pdbx_description
1 polymer ?
#
loop_
_entity_poly.entity_id
_entity_poly.type
_entity_poly.pdbx_seq_one_letter_code
_entity_poly.pdbx_strand_id
1 'polypeptide(L)' 'IEKVSKITSPVLIIHGTEDEVIDFSHGLALFERCPKAVEPLWVEGAGHNDIELYSQYLERLRRFISQEVAAQ' A
#
# COMPACT_ATOMS: atom_id res chain seq x y z
N ILE A 1 3.76 2.30 -13.63
CA ILE A 1 2.82 3.32 -13.09
C ILE A 1 1.68 3.67 -14.06
N GLU A 2 1.90 3.75 -15.38
CA GLU A 2 0.91 4.25 -16.36
C GLU A 2 -0.48 3.61 -16.36
N LYS A 3 -0.60 2.34 -15.94
CA LYS A 3 -1.88 1.61 -15.93
C LYS A 3 -2.75 1.90 -14.70
N VAL A 4 -2.19 2.52 -13.67
CA VAL A 4 -2.82 2.71 -12.34
C VAL A 4 -4.09 3.55 -12.43
N SER A 5 -4.11 4.52 -13.35
CA SER A 5 -5.28 5.36 -13.63
C SER A 5 -6.52 4.59 -14.09
N LYS A 6 -6.35 3.34 -14.56
CA LYS A 6 -7.45 2.48 -15.03
C LYS A 6 -8.06 1.63 -13.92
N ILE A 7 -7.50 1.64 -12.71
CA ILE A 7 -7.97 0.82 -11.60
C ILE A 7 -9.19 1.49 -10.97
N THR A 8 -10.32 0.78 -10.96
CA THR A 8 -11.60 1.26 -10.40
C THR A 8 -11.96 0.65 -9.06
N SER A 9 -11.25 -0.40 -8.64
CA SER A 9 -11.42 -1.06 -7.34
C SER A 9 -10.67 -0.31 -6.24
N PRO A 10 -11.06 -0.46 -4.95
CA PRO A 10 -10.25 0.00 -3.83
C PRO A 10 -8.84 -0.55 -3.91
N VAL A 11 -7.84 0.29 -3.68
CA VAL A 11 -6.44 -0.11 -3.68
C VAL A 11 -5.80 0.30 -2.37
N LEU A 12 -5.33 -0.69 -1.62
CA LEU A 12 -4.40 -0.47 -0.53
C LEU A 12 -2.97 -0.58 -1.06
N ILE A 13 -2.13 0.38 -0.70
CA ILE A 13 -0.69 0.36 -0.95
C ILE A 13 0.01 0.18 0.40
N ILE A 14 0.89 -0.80 0.48
CA ILE A 14 1.77 -1.03 1.62
C ILE A 14 3.21 -1.03 1.09
N HIS A 15 4.10 -0.26 1.70
CA HIS A 15 5.49 -0.15 1.25
C HIS A 15 6.43 0.14 2.41
N GLY A 16 7.61 -0.49 2.41
CA GLY A 16 8.68 -0.22 3.37
C GLY A 16 9.43 1.06 2.98
N THR A 17 9.85 1.87 3.95
CA THR A 17 10.59 3.12 3.66
C THR A 17 12.05 2.89 3.32
N GLU A 18 12.59 1.71 3.64
CA GLU A 18 13.99 1.32 3.40
C GLU A 18 14.09 0.16 2.39
N ASP A 19 13.07 -0.03 1.54
CA ASP A 19 13.09 -1.02 0.47
C ASP A 19 14.26 -0.74 -0.51
N GLU A 20 15.20 -1.68 -0.51
CA GLU A 20 16.45 -1.63 -1.25
C GLU A 20 16.33 -2.12 -2.70
N VAL A 21 15.20 -2.71 -3.07
CA VAL A 21 14.92 -3.28 -4.40
C VAL A 21 14.02 -2.35 -5.20
N ILE A 22 12.99 -1.79 -4.55
CA ILE A 22 12.01 -0.87 -5.13
C ILE A 22 12.00 0.40 -4.29
N ASP A 23 12.49 1.50 -4.86
CA ASP A 23 12.53 2.78 -4.14
C ASP A 23 11.14 3.24 -3.66
N PHE A 24 11.08 3.77 -2.44
CA PHE A 24 9.85 4.25 -1.79
C PHE A 24 9.04 5.24 -2.65
N SER A 25 9.68 6.00 -3.54
CA SER A 25 9.00 6.91 -4.48
C SER A 25 8.00 6.19 -5.38
N HIS A 26 8.18 4.90 -5.65
CA HIS A 26 7.20 4.12 -6.40
C HIS A 26 5.89 3.98 -5.62
N GLY A 27 5.94 3.69 -4.32
CA GLY A 27 4.77 3.65 -3.44
C GLY A 27 4.02 4.98 -3.43
N LEU A 28 4.75 6.09 -3.28
CA LEU A 28 4.18 7.45 -3.35
C LEU A 28 3.51 7.71 -4.69
N ALA A 29 4.19 7.43 -5.80
CA ALA A 29 3.66 7.69 -7.13
C ALA A 29 2.45 6.81 -7.48
N LEU A 30 2.36 5.60 -6.91
CA LEU A 30 1.15 4.78 -7.00
C LEU A 30 -0.01 5.42 -6.24
N PHE A 31 0.23 5.89 -5.02
CA PHE A 31 -0.79 6.52 -4.18
C PHE A 31 -1.34 7.79 -4.81
N GLU A 32 -0.48 8.68 -5.30
CA GLU A 32 -0.85 9.93 -5.95
C GLU A 32 -1.68 9.73 -7.22
N ARG A 33 -1.43 8.64 -7.96
CA ARG A 33 -2.02 8.41 -9.29
C ARG A 33 -3.16 7.40 -9.30
N CYS A 34 -3.43 6.72 -8.20
CA CYS A 34 -4.51 5.74 -8.10
C CYS A 34 -5.83 6.41 -7.69
N PRO A 35 -6.87 6.43 -8.56
CA PRO A 35 -8.11 7.15 -8.27
C PRO A 35 -8.90 6.62 -7.06
N LYS A 36 -8.63 5.38 -6.65
CA LYS A 36 -9.32 4.66 -5.59
C LYS A 36 -8.35 4.14 -4.53
N ALA A 37 -7.21 4.81 -4.38
CA ALA A 37 -6.31 4.54 -3.27
C ALA A 37 -7.04 4.83 -1.94
N VAL A 38 -6.98 3.89 -1.02
CA VAL A 38 -7.33 4.13 0.38
C VAL A 38 -6.09 4.60 1.15
N GLU A 39 -6.25 4.93 2.43
CA GLU A 39 -5.13 5.35 3.27
C GLU A 39 -3.98 4.32 3.19
N PRO A 40 -2.77 4.69 2.77
CA PRO A 40 -1.68 3.75 2.58
C PRO A 40 -1.11 3.30 3.94
N LEU A 41 -0.21 2.33 3.90
CA LEU A 41 0.67 2.01 5.03
C LEU A 41 2.12 2.11 4.59
N TRP A 42 2.83 3.08 5.17
CA TRP A 42 4.28 3.22 5.04
C TRP A 42 4.92 2.62 6.29
N VAL A 43 5.68 1.55 6.11
CA VAL A 43 6.30 0.84 7.22
C VAL A 43 7.73 1.37 7.38
N GLU A 44 7.91 2.22 8.39
CA GLU A 44 9.21 2.84 8.68
C GLU A 44 10.25 1.77 9.04
N GLY A 45 11.39 1.82 8.36
CA GLY A 45 12.51 0.90 8.55
C GLY A 45 12.36 -0.48 7.92
N ALA A 46 11.22 -0.79 7.29
CA ALA A 46 11.06 -2.06 6.57
C ALA A 46 11.71 -2.00 5.18
N GLY A 47 12.36 -3.09 4.81
CA GLY A 47 12.92 -3.38 3.49
C GLY A 47 11.98 -4.20 2.62
N HIS A 48 12.53 -4.79 1.55
CA HIS A 48 11.73 -5.50 0.54
C HIS A 48 11.11 -6.81 1.05
N ASN A 49 11.77 -7.49 1.99
CA ASN A 49 11.48 -8.89 2.36
C ASN A 49 11.15 -9.09 3.86
N ASP A 50 10.87 -8.01 4.60
CA ASP A 50 10.61 -8.08 6.04
C ASP A 50 9.33 -7.34 6.46
N ILE A 51 8.61 -6.73 5.53
CA ILE A 51 7.46 -5.88 5.83
C ILE A 51 6.33 -6.62 6.56
N GLU A 52 6.16 -7.91 6.30
CA GLU A 52 5.19 -8.77 6.95
C GLU A 52 5.52 -9.09 8.42
N LEU A 53 6.77 -8.86 8.84
CA LEU A 53 7.20 -9.04 10.23
C LEU A 53 6.66 -7.92 11.15
N TYR A 54 6.24 -6.79 10.57
CA TYR A 54 5.68 -5.66 11.30
C TYR A 54 4.19 -5.88 11.55
N SER A 55 3.75 -5.81 12.81
CA SER A 55 2.34 -6.08 13.18
C SER A 55 1.33 -5.20 12.43
N GLN A 56 1.75 -3.98 12.10
CA GLN A 56 0.96 -3.00 11.35
C GLN A 56 0.52 -3.53 9.99
N TYR A 57 1.30 -4.40 9.35
CA TYR A 57 0.98 -5.02 8.06
C TYR A 57 -0.35 -5.78 8.13
N LEU A 58 -0.46 -6.73 9.07
CA LEU A 58 -1.67 -7.54 9.24
C LEU A 58 -2.85 -6.71 9.76
N GLU A 59 -2.61 -5.74 10.63
CA GLU A 59 -3.66 -4.84 11.14
C GLU A 59 -4.28 -4.00 10.02
N ARG A 60 -3.44 -3.37 9.18
CA ARG A 60 -3.89 -2.57 8.05
C ARG A 60 -4.63 -3.41 7.02
N LEU A 61 -4.14 -4.61 6.70
CA LEU A 61 -4.78 -5.53 5.78
C LEU A 61 -6.18 -5.94 6.26
N ARG A 62 -6.31 -6.32 7.54
CA ARG A 62 -7.61 -6.66 8.13
C ARG A 62 -8.58 -5.48 8.02
N ARG A 63 -8.13 -4.27 8.35
CA ARG A 63 -8.94 -3.05 8.21
C ARG A 63 -9.42 -2.86 6.77
N PHE A 64 -8.52 -3.01 5.78
CA PHE A 64 -8.88 -2.87 4.37
C PHE A 64 -9.96 -3.84 3.95
N ILE A 65 -9.77 -5.13 4.23
CA ILE A 65 -10.72 -6.17 3.85
C ILE A 65 -12.08 -5.95 4.54
N SER A 66 -12.08 -5.69 5.84
CA SER A 66 -13.32 -5.62 6.62
C SER A 66 -14.09 -4.31 6.49
N GLN A 67 -13.44 -3.20 6.15
CA GLN A 67 -14.06 -1.87 6.20
C GLN A 67 -14.02 -1.11 4.87
N GLU A 68 -13.04 -1.36 4.01
CA GLU A 68 -12.80 -0.53 2.82
C GLU A 68 -13.13 -1.28 1.53
N VAL A 69 -13.01 -2.60 1.52
CA VAL A 69 -13.49 -3.47 0.44
C VAL A 69 -14.97 -3.79 0.63
N ALA A 70 -15.40 -4.11 1.86
CA ALA A 70 -16.78 -4.49 2.16
C ALA A 70 -17.79 -3.34 2.15
N ALA A 71 -17.32 -2.09 2.16
CA ALA A 71 -18.17 -0.90 2.14
C ALA A 71 -18.53 -0.41 0.71
N GLN A 72 -18.25 -1.21 -0.32
CA GLN A 72 -18.63 -0.95 -1.71
C GLN A 72 -19.83 -1.79 -2.16
#